data_AF-A0A9W7L418-F1
#
_entry.id   AF-A0A9W7L418-F1
#
_cell.length_a   1.000
_cell.length_b   1.000
_cell.length_c   1.000
_cell.angle_alpha   90.00
_cell.angle_beta   90.00
_cell.angle_gamma   90.00
#
_symmetry.space_group_name_H-M   'P 1'
#
loop_
_entity.id
_entity.type
_entity.pdbx_description
1 polymer ?
#
loop_
_entity_poly.entity_id
_entity_poly.type
_entity_poly.pdbx_seq_one_letter_code
_entity_poly.pdbx_strand_id
1 'polypeptide(L)'
;MPKSTQLIVVTAAAVSLALWSYSQYSRSKKKKAVLRKTLSTSSADSPTFYHQPSPPCSKDDDMADFLEGDTVVLDDAGVLAPSVEEVVRVANGIGVSRSVALKLLSDPLPKGWKACKLVELSHSEDEMISGGFDIHSVYYFNFDSGESSWDHPLVVKYKGQQDEKEKQRLKNIEVENQGNRKLKEASIAKKRERMERKLSAISKKPISLEKMFAGEDEIVITSKIIMDTFDINNDGVLSKKEFTNGLRGVDPKSKVGKHLIEIFGINWRQKKEVTTLFKQIDIDGDGSLTLDELTRYVEKLDDTADAHRTIIARRMSSVSDETKEKAIFDKFKNESGYLEIHQFEKIMKELGSELSGKPFSDKQCKRWATKTMKKLAGMSEDEYDVEKGVTFETFQSLTASGPLFEICTKRL
;
A
#
# COMPACT_ATOMS: atom_id res chain seq x y z
N MET A 1 13.89 29.77 45.73
CA MET A 1 12.92 29.32 44.72
C MET A 1 12.48 27.91 45.06
N PRO A 2 11.17 27.62 45.15
CA PRO A 2 10.72 26.26 45.47
C PRO A 2 11.11 25.30 44.34
N LYS A 3 11.50 24.07 44.72
CA LYS A 3 12.00 23.02 43.80
C LYS A 3 11.01 22.71 42.67
N SER A 4 9.71 22.97 42.88
CA SER A 4 8.66 22.83 41.87
C SER A 4 8.82 23.81 40.68
N THR A 5 9.33 25.02 40.90
CA THR A 5 9.48 26.01 39.82
C THR A 5 10.65 25.68 38.90
N GLN A 6 11.72 25.06 39.42
CA GLN A 6 12.86 24.64 38.59
C GLN A 6 12.51 23.47 37.67
N LEU A 7 11.67 22.53 38.12
CA LEU A 7 11.23 21.40 37.30
C LEU A 7 10.34 21.84 36.12
N ILE A 8 9.51 22.88 36.32
CA ILE A 8 8.64 23.43 35.27
C ILE A 8 9.46 24.15 34.19
N VAL A 9 10.51 24.88 34.57
CA VAL A 9 11.36 25.60 33.61
C VAL A 9 12.19 24.62 32.76
N VAL A 10 12.71 23.54 33.37
CA VAL A 10 13.49 22.52 32.67
C VAL A 10 12.62 21.72 31.69
N THR A 11 11.39 21.39 32.07
CA THR A 11 10.44 20.68 31.19
C THR A 11 9.98 21.55 30.01
N ALA A 12 9.71 22.85 30.23
CA ALA A 12 9.36 23.77 29.15
C ALA A 12 10.50 23.97 28.13
N ALA A 13 11.76 24.03 28.60
CA ALA A 13 12.93 24.12 27.74
C ALA A 13 13.13 22.85 26.89
N ALA A 14 12.96 21.66 27.49
CA ALA A 14 13.06 20.38 26.79
C ALA A 14 11.99 20.21 25.70
N VAL A 15 10.76 20.65 25.97
CA VAL A 15 9.66 20.62 24.97
C VAL A 15 9.95 21.57 23.80
N SER A 16 10.51 22.75 24.09
CA SER A 16 10.86 23.73 23.06
C SER A 16 11.97 23.24 22.12
N LEU A 17 13.00 22.58 22.67
CA LEU A 17 14.08 21.94 21.90
C LEU A 17 13.58 20.77 21.04
N ALA A 18 12.64 19.97 21.57
CA ALA A 18 12.02 18.87 20.82
C ALA A 18 11.18 19.38 19.64
N LEU A 19 10.40 20.44 19.84
CA LEU A 19 9.59 21.07 18.77
C LEU A 19 10.47 21.71 17.70
N TRP A 20 11.58 22.35 18.09
CA TRP A 20 12.55 22.93 17.15
C TRP A 20 13.23 21.85 16.29
N SER A 21 13.67 20.76 16.92
CA SER A 21 14.30 19.62 16.22
C SER A 21 13.33 18.92 15.25
N TYR A 22 12.07 18.79 15.64
CA TYR A 22 11.02 18.22 14.78
C TYR A 22 10.72 19.12 13.56
N SER A 23 10.73 20.43 13.75
CA SER A 23 10.55 21.41 12.67
C SER A 23 11.68 21.32 11.63
N GLN A 24 12.94 21.18 12.07
CA GLN A 24 14.09 21.00 11.18
C GLN A 24 14.03 19.68 10.42
N TYR A 25 13.64 18.59 11.08
CA TYR A 25 13.47 17.28 10.45
C TYR A 25 12.40 17.29 9.35
N SER A 26 11.27 17.96 9.58
CA SER A 26 10.18 18.11 8.60
C SER A 26 10.62 18.88 7.33
N ARG A 27 11.44 19.93 7.50
CA ARG A 27 12.01 20.70 6.38
C ARG A 27 12.96 19.88 5.51
N SER A 28 13.74 18.97 6.12
CA SER A 28 14.67 18.07 5.41
C SER A 28 13.95 17.05 4.50
N LYS A 29 12.83 16.46 4.96
CA LYS A 29 12.04 15.52 4.14
C LYS A 29 11.40 16.17 2.91
N LYS A 30 10.96 17.43 3.00
CA LYS A 30 10.40 18.16 1.84
C LYS A 30 11.45 18.39 0.76
N LYS A 31 12.72 18.65 1.12
CA LYS A 31 13.82 18.78 0.14
C LYS A 31 14.13 17.45 -0.56
N LYS A 32 14.13 16.33 0.16
CA LYS A 32 14.36 14.99 -0.44
C LYS A 32 13.22 14.52 -1.37
N ALA A 33 11.98 14.94 -1.13
CA ALA A 33 10.85 14.61 -1.99
C ALA A 33 10.87 15.37 -3.33
N VAL A 34 11.42 16.59 -3.36
CA VAL A 34 11.60 17.37 -4.59
C VAL A 34 12.71 16.79 -5.46
N LEU A 35 13.81 16.32 -4.87
CA LEU A 35 14.94 15.69 -5.57
C LEU A 35 14.64 14.32 -6.21
N ARG A 36 13.65 13.57 -5.71
CA ARG A 36 13.24 12.30 -6.34
C ARG A 36 12.33 12.49 -7.56
N LYS A 37 11.74 13.67 -7.74
CA LYS A 37 10.82 13.93 -8.87
C LYS A 37 11.55 14.34 -10.16
N THR A 38 12.85 14.62 -10.08
CA THR A 38 13.67 15.10 -11.21
C THR A 38 14.54 14.02 -11.86
N LEU A 39 14.46 12.74 -11.43
CA LEU A 39 15.38 11.68 -11.86
C LEU A 39 14.69 10.45 -12.50
N SER A 40 13.45 10.57 -12.97
CA SER A 40 12.73 9.46 -13.62
C SER A 40 12.20 9.87 -15.00
N THR A 41 13.12 10.08 -15.93
CA THR A 41 12.87 10.06 -17.38
C THR A 41 14.16 9.59 -18.07
N SER A 42 14.30 8.28 -18.29
CA SER A 42 15.31 7.72 -19.19
C SER A 42 14.95 6.28 -19.57
N SER A 43 14.77 6.09 -20.88
CA SER A 43 15.00 4.87 -21.67
C SER A 43 14.19 3.61 -21.34
N ALA A 44 13.18 3.34 -22.16
CA ALA A 44 12.62 1.99 -22.36
C ALA A 44 12.93 1.55 -23.79
N ASP A 45 13.87 0.62 -23.93
CA ASP A 45 14.18 -0.08 -25.17
C ASP A 45 13.00 -1.00 -25.54
N SER A 46 12.58 -0.91 -26.80
CA SER A 46 11.51 -1.73 -27.37
C SER A 46 12.08 -3.05 -27.91
N PRO A 47 11.34 -4.17 -27.83
CA PRO A 47 11.82 -5.46 -28.31
C PRO A 47 11.80 -5.52 -29.85
N THR A 48 12.85 -6.09 -30.40
CA THR A 48 13.11 -6.32 -31.82
C THR A 48 12.04 -7.19 -32.48
N PHE A 49 11.52 -6.71 -33.62
CA PHE A 49 10.61 -7.42 -34.52
C PHE A 49 11.28 -8.61 -35.21
N TYR A 50 10.51 -9.67 -35.44
CA TYR A 50 10.89 -10.79 -36.32
C TYR A 50 11.02 -10.27 -37.76
N HIS A 51 12.21 -10.40 -38.36
CA HIS A 51 12.39 -10.25 -39.80
C HIS A 51 11.75 -11.44 -40.51
N GLN A 52 10.63 -11.22 -41.19
CA GLN A 52 10.14 -12.16 -42.21
C GLN A 52 10.99 -12.03 -43.49
N PRO A 53 11.25 -13.13 -44.21
CA PRO A 53 11.99 -13.09 -45.46
C PRO A 53 11.21 -12.27 -46.50
N SER A 54 11.91 -11.34 -47.14
CA SER A 54 11.40 -10.60 -48.29
C SER A 54 11.00 -11.60 -49.39
N PRO A 55 9.85 -11.41 -50.08
CA PRO A 55 9.50 -12.23 -51.22
C PRO A 55 10.59 -12.12 -52.31
N PRO A 56 10.85 -13.19 -53.07
CA PRO A 56 11.93 -13.21 -54.07
C PRO A 56 11.69 -12.15 -55.13
N CYS A 57 12.63 -11.22 -55.26
CA CYS A 57 12.59 -10.14 -56.23
C CYS A 57 13.95 -10.06 -56.93
N SER A 58 14.30 -11.09 -57.71
CA SER A 58 15.48 -11.09 -58.58
C SER A 58 15.05 -10.90 -60.03
N LYS A 59 15.50 -9.81 -60.65
CA LYS A 59 15.40 -9.54 -62.10
C LYS A 59 16.64 -10.06 -62.85
N ASP A 60 17.15 -11.22 -62.45
CA ASP A 60 18.29 -11.83 -63.13
C ASP A 60 17.75 -12.74 -64.24
N ASP A 61 18.01 -12.36 -65.49
CA ASP A 61 17.45 -12.92 -66.73
C ASP A 61 17.85 -14.38 -67.05
N ASP A 62 18.47 -15.12 -66.12
CA ASP A 62 19.10 -16.44 -66.37
C ASP A 62 18.56 -17.62 -65.53
N MET A 63 17.38 -17.50 -64.91
CA MET A 63 16.76 -18.59 -64.10
C MET A 63 15.35 -18.96 -64.61
N ALA A 64 15.23 -19.26 -65.90
CA ALA A 64 13.93 -19.53 -66.55
C ALA A 64 13.26 -20.88 -66.21
N ASP A 65 13.93 -21.82 -65.51
CA ASP A 65 13.44 -23.21 -65.41
C ASP A 65 13.12 -23.72 -63.98
N PHE A 66 13.16 -22.86 -62.96
CA PHE A 66 12.82 -23.28 -61.60
C PHE A 66 11.79 -22.33 -60.97
N LEU A 67 10.58 -22.87 -60.76
CA LEU A 67 9.40 -22.27 -60.13
C LEU A 67 8.42 -21.56 -61.08
N GLU A 68 7.77 -22.33 -61.97
CA GLU A 68 6.39 -22.04 -62.39
C GLU A 68 5.44 -22.24 -61.19
N GLY A 69 5.57 -21.40 -60.17
CA GLY A 69 4.53 -21.24 -59.16
C GLY A 69 3.46 -20.34 -59.77
N ASP A 70 2.30 -20.90 -60.08
CA ASP A 70 1.17 -20.16 -60.64
C ASP A 70 0.78 -18.99 -59.72
N THR A 71 1.28 -17.79 -60.02
CA THR A 71 0.88 -16.59 -59.29
C THR A 71 -0.41 -16.09 -59.90
N VAL A 72 -1.51 -16.21 -59.15
CA VAL A 72 -2.80 -15.69 -59.59
C VAL A 72 -2.89 -14.22 -59.17
N VAL A 73 -2.85 -13.33 -60.16
CA VAL A 73 -3.22 -11.93 -59.97
C VAL A 73 -4.73 -11.91 -59.76
N LEU A 74 -5.16 -11.43 -58.60
CA LEU A 74 -6.58 -11.24 -58.32
C LEU A 74 -7.04 -10.00 -59.09
N ASP A 75 -7.43 -10.18 -60.35
CA ASP A 75 -8.05 -9.11 -61.15
C ASP A 75 -9.38 -8.68 -60.52
N ASP A 76 -9.84 -7.47 -60.87
CA ASP A 76 -10.99 -6.72 -60.32
C ASP A 76 -12.35 -7.46 -60.47
N ALA A 77 -12.46 -8.66 -59.90
CA ALA A 77 -13.70 -9.38 -59.71
C ALA A 77 -14.57 -8.47 -58.83
N GLY A 78 -15.64 -7.94 -59.44
CA GLY A 78 -16.41 -6.80 -58.94
C GLY A 78 -16.56 -6.81 -57.42
N VAL A 79 -16.18 -5.69 -56.79
CA VAL A 79 -16.03 -5.49 -55.34
C VAL A 79 -17.20 -6.10 -54.57
N LEU A 80 -17.07 -7.37 -54.21
CA LEU A 80 -17.98 -8.00 -53.27
C LEU A 80 -17.65 -7.44 -51.90
N ALA A 81 -18.67 -7.03 -51.15
CA ALA A 81 -18.47 -6.55 -49.79
C ALA A 81 -17.74 -7.62 -48.97
N PRO A 82 -16.64 -7.28 -48.27
CA PRO A 82 -15.86 -8.26 -47.53
C PRO A 82 -16.71 -8.93 -46.45
N SER A 83 -16.56 -10.23 -46.30
CA SER A 83 -17.26 -10.98 -45.25
C SER A 83 -16.78 -10.57 -43.86
N VAL A 84 -17.64 -10.73 -42.85
CA VAL A 84 -17.30 -10.42 -41.45
C VAL A 84 -16.08 -11.24 -41.00
N GLU A 85 -15.96 -12.48 -41.47
CA GLU A 85 -14.85 -13.38 -41.14
C GLU A 85 -13.52 -12.91 -41.73
N GLU A 86 -13.52 -12.41 -42.97
CA GLU A 86 -12.33 -11.80 -43.59
C GLU A 86 -11.90 -10.54 -42.84
N VAL A 87 -12.85 -9.68 -42.47
CA VAL A 87 -12.56 -8.46 -41.70
C VAL A 87 -11.92 -8.78 -40.35
N VAL A 88 -12.45 -9.78 -39.62
CA VAL A 88 -11.88 -10.22 -38.33
C VAL A 88 -10.48 -10.80 -38.52
N ARG A 89 -10.30 -11.60 -39.57
CA ARG A 89 -9.02 -12.22 -39.91
C ARG A 89 -7.94 -11.19 -40.22
N VAL A 90 -8.23 -10.24 -41.11
CA VAL A 90 -7.31 -9.14 -41.46
C VAL A 90 -7.02 -8.24 -40.26
N ALA A 91 -8.04 -7.95 -39.43
CA ALA A 91 -7.87 -7.18 -38.21
C ALA A 91 -6.85 -7.84 -37.26
N ASN A 92 -6.99 -9.15 -37.04
CA ASN A 92 -6.09 -9.90 -36.16
C ASN A 92 -4.69 -10.05 -36.76
N GLY A 93 -4.57 -10.35 -38.06
CA GLY A 93 -3.29 -10.56 -38.73
C GLY A 93 -2.41 -9.31 -38.75
N ILE A 94 -3.00 -8.14 -38.99
CA ILE A 94 -2.26 -6.87 -39.12
C ILE A 94 -2.18 -6.12 -37.77
N GLY A 95 -2.91 -6.58 -36.76
CA GLY A 95 -3.00 -5.93 -35.45
C GLY A 95 -3.72 -4.59 -35.51
N VAL A 96 -4.85 -4.52 -36.23
CA VAL A 96 -5.66 -3.29 -36.38
C VAL A 96 -7.10 -3.53 -35.93
N SER A 97 -7.85 -2.44 -35.67
CA SER A 97 -9.27 -2.56 -35.31
C SER A 97 -10.11 -3.10 -36.48
N ARG A 98 -11.23 -3.79 -36.20
CA ARG A 98 -12.17 -4.27 -37.23
C ARG A 98 -12.66 -3.18 -38.17
N SER A 99 -12.88 -1.97 -37.65
CA SER A 99 -13.26 -0.80 -38.46
C SER A 99 -12.17 -0.36 -39.43
N VAL A 100 -10.89 -0.53 -39.06
CA VAL A 100 -9.76 -0.24 -39.94
C VAL A 100 -9.58 -1.35 -40.96
N ALA A 101 -9.68 -2.62 -40.55
CA ALA A 101 -9.65 -3.75 -41.47
C ALA A 101 -10.75 -3.68 -42.53
N LEU A 102 -11.97 -3.29 -42.15
CA LEU A 102 -13.06 -3.09 -43.10
C LEU A 102 -12.73 -2.01 -44.14
N LYS A 103 -12.11 -0.90 -43.72
CA LYS A 103 -11.68 0.16 -44.64
C LYS A 103 -10.53 -0.27 -45.54
N LEU A 104 -9.57 -1.03 -44.99
CA LEU A 104 -8.47 -1.59 -45.79
C LEU A 104 -9.01 -2.48 -46.91
N LEU A 105 -9.99 -3.32 -46.61
CA LEU A 105 -10.61 -4.22 -47.60
C LEU A 105 -11.57 -3.53 -48.57
N SER A 106 -12.11 -2.35 -48.22
CA SER A 106 -13.10 -1.65 -49.05
C SER A 106 -12.49 -0.53 -49.92
N ASP A 107 -11.36 0.05 -49.48
CA ASP A 107 -10.71 1.13 -50.21
C ASP A 107 -9.91 0.58 -51.40
N PRO A 108 -9.93 1.27 -52.56
CA PRO A 108 -9.11 0.87 -53.69
C PRO A 108 -7.63 0.98 -53.34
N LEU A 109 -6.84 0.00 -53.78
CA LEU A 109 -5.39 0.03 -53.65
C LEU A 109 -4.80 1.25 -54.38
N PRO A 110 -3.65 1.79 -53.91
CA PRO A 110 -2.96 2.85 -54.63
C PRO A 110 -2.60 2.41 -56.06
N LYS A 111 -2.49 3.38 -56.98
CA LYS A 111 -2.12 3.10 -58.37
C LYS A 111 -0.85 2.24 -58.44
N GLY A 112 -0.88 1.21 -59.29
CA GLY A 112 0.21 0.26 -59.49
C GLY A 112 0.16 -0.96 -58.56
N TRP A 113 -0.47 -0.85 -57.38
CA TRP A 113 -0.58 -1.96 -56.44
C TRP A 113 -1.73 -2.89 -56.77
N LYS A 114 -1.47 -4.20 -56.76
CA LYS A 114 -2.49 -5.25 -56.81
C LYS A 114 -2.24 -6.28 -55.70
N ALA A 115 -3.30 -6.96 -55.28
CA ALA A 115 -3.20 -8.11 -54.39
C ALA A 115 -2.88 -9.37 -55.22
N CYS A 116 -1.88 -10.11 -54.76
CA CYS A 116 -1.43 -11.35 -55.37
C CYS A 116 -1.59 -12.48 -54.35
N LYS A 117 -2.06 -13.64 -54.80
CA LYS A 117 -2.16 -14.83 -53.95
C LYS A 117 -1.09 -15.84 -54.36
N LEU A 118 -0.30 -16.28 -53.40
CA LEU A 118 0.60 -17.41 -53.60
C LEU A 118 -0.26 -18.68 -53.70
N VAL A 119 -0.26 -19.33 -54.87
CA VAL A 119 -0.81 -20.68 -55.00
C VAL A 119 0.21 -21.61 -54.37
N GLU A 120 0.02 -21.91 -53.08
CA GLU A 120 0.76 -23.01 -52.47
C GLU A 120 0.29 -24.29 -53.15
N LEU A 121 1.15 -24.86 -53.98
CA LEU A 121 1.00 -26.21 -54.53
C LEU A 121 1.15 -27.21 -53.38
N SER A 122 0.17 -27.28 -52.47
CA SER A 122 0.13 -28.28 -51.41
C SER A 122 -0.08 -29.66 -52.02
N HIS A 123 1.01 -30.29 -52.45
CA HIS A 123 1.06 -31.64 -53.01
C HIS A 123 0.93 -32.73 -51.93
N SER A 124 0.09 -32.53 -50.92
CA SER A 124 -0.25 -33.58 -49.96
C SER A 124 -1.73 -33.90 -50.07
N GLU A 125 -2.05 -34.95 -50.81
CA GLU A 125 -3.41 -35.47 -51.02
C GLU A 125 -4.10 -35.97 -49.73
N ASP A 126 -3.40 -35.96 -48.58
CA ASP A 126 -3.84 -36.66 -47.36
C ASP A 126 -4.38 -35.78 -46.22
N GLU A 127 -4.46 -34.45 -46.34
CA GLU A 127 -5.05 -33.61 -45.27
C GLU A 127 -6.33 -32.87 -45.72
N MET A 128 -7.46 -33.60 -45.69
CA MET A 128 -8.81 -33.02 -45.62
C MET A 128 -9.08 -32.38 -44.24
N ILE A 129 -8.32 -31.36 -43.85
CA ILE A 129 -8.59 -30.63 -42.60
C ILE A 129 -8.97 -29.19 -42.92
N SER A 130 -10.29 -28.98 -43.02
CA SER A 130 -11.03 -27.70 -42.95
C SER A 130 -10.49 -26.54 -43.80
N GLY A 131 -11.26 -26.11 -44.81
CA GLY A 131 -10.99 -25.00 -45.72
C GLY A 131 -10.85 -23.60 -45.07
N GLY A 132 -9.86 -23.44 -44.20
CA GLY A 132 -9.41 -22.17 -43.65
C GLY A 132 -8.58 -21.45 -44.70
N PHE A 133 -9.13 -20.39 -45.27
CA PHE A 133 -8.38 -19.45 -46.10
C PHE A 133 -7.23 -18.87 -45.25
N ASP A 134 -5.99 -19.27 -45.53
CA ASP A 134 -4.82 -18.72 -44.85
C ASP A 134 -4.48 -17.35 -45.47
N ILE A 135 -4.61 -16.31 -44.66
CA ILE A 135 -4.39 -14.91 -45.04
C ILE A 135 -2.89 -14.68 -45.28
N HIS A 136 -2.03 -15.58 -44.79
CA HIS A 136 -0.59 -15.55 -45.05
C HIS A 136 -0.22 -15.82 -46.52
N SER A 137 -1.19 -16.20 -47.36
CA SER A 137 -0.98 -16.39 -48.80
C SER A 137 -1.14 -15.12 -49.65
N VAL A 138 -1.60 -14.00 -49.07
CA VAL A 138 -1.83 -12.76 -49.83
C VAL A 138 -0.70 -11.77 -49.60
N TYR A 139 -0.01 -11.38 -50.68
CA TYR A 139 0.96 -10.29 -50.69
C TYR A 139 0.52 -9.21 -51.69
N TYR A 140 1.10 -8.03 -51.60
CA TYR A 140 0.80 -6.91 -52.48
C TYR A 140 2.01 -6.63 -53.37
N PHE A 141 1.77 -6.47 -54.66
CA PHE A 141 2.81 -6.19 -55.65
C PHE A 141 2.49 -4.90 -56.40
N ASN A 142 3.48 -4.02 -56.52
CA ASN A 142 3.40 -2.79 -57.28
C ASN A 142 3.97 -3.01 -58.69
N PHE A 143 3.10 -3.08 -59.70
CA PHE A 143 3.48 -3.32 -61.09
C PHE A 143 4.22 -2.13 -61.73
N ASP A 144 4.08 -0.93 -61.18
CA ASP A 144 4.77 0.26 -61.69
C ASP A 144 6.21 0.33 -61.15
N SER A 145 6.45 -0.02 -59.88
CA SER A 145 7.79 0.05 -59.24
C SER A 145 8.54 -1.29 -59.19
N GLY A 146 7.83 -2.42 -59.27
CA GLY A 146 8.36 -3.76 -59.00
C GLY A 146 8.51 -4.09 -57.52
N GLU A 147 7.99 -3.25 -56.61
CA GLU A 147 8.06 -3.51 -55.17
C GLU A 147 7.01 -4.52 -54.72
N SER A 148 7.35 -5.31 -53.70
CA SER A 148 6.44 -6.28 -53.06
C SER A 148 6.38 -6.05 -51.56
N SER A 149 5.22 -6.30 -50.96
CA SER A 149 5.02 -6.19 -49.52
C SER A 149 4.01 -7.20 -49.01
N TRP A 150 4.30 -7.79 -47.86
CA TRP A 150 3.34 -8.60 -47.11
C TRP A 150 2.30 -7.73 -46.37
N ASP A 151 2.62 -6.45 -46.14
CA ASP A 151 1.71 -5.50 -45.54
C ASP A 151 0.84 -4.82 -46.60
N HIS A 152 -0.44 -4.64 -46.28
CA HIS A 152 -1.34 -3.90 -47.15
C HIS A 152 -0.86 -2.43 -47.27
N PRO A 153 -0.70 -1.84 -48.48
CA PRO A 153 -0.07 -0.53 -48.68
C PRO A 153 -0.70 0.62 -47.89
N LEU A 154 -2.01 0.56 -47.66
CA LEU A 154 -2.75 1.54 -46.86
C LEU A 154 -2.61 1.37 -45.33
N VAL A 155 -1.96 0.31 -44.83
CA VAL A 155 -1.84 0.02 -43.39
C VAL A 155 -1.13 1.13 -42.65
N VAL A 156 -0.04 1.66 -43.22
CA VAL A 156 0.72 2.77 -42.61
C VAL A 156 -0.17 4.00 -42.43
N LYS A 157 -0.95 4.35 -43.46
CA LYS A 157 -1.88 5.48 -43.41
C LYS A 157 -2.94 5.30 -42.34
N TYR A 158 -3.53 4.10 -42.26
CA TYR A 158 -4.62 3.83 -41.33
C TYR A 158 -4.17 3.63 -39.89
N LYS A 159 -3.02 2.99 -39.65
CA LYS A 159 -2.40 2.91 -38.32
C LYS A 159 -2.09 4.31 -37.78
N GLY A 160 -1.48 5.17 -38.59
CA GLY A 160 -1.21 6.57 -38.18
C GLY A 160 -2.47 7.36 -37.81
N GLN A 161 -3.57 7.17 -38.54
CA GLN A 161 -4.86 7.80 -38.18
C GLN A 161 -5.47 7.23 -36.89
N GLN A 162 -5.32 5.92 -36.66
CA GLN A 162 -5.80 5.28 -35.44
C GLN A 162 -5.00 5.76 -34.22
N ASP A 163 -3.67 5.82 -34.34
CA ASP A 163 -2.77 6.27 -33.28
C ASP A 163 -3.03 7.72 -32.91
N GLU A 164 -3.24 8.61 -33.88
CA GLU A 164 -3.56 10.02 -33.61
C GLU A 164 -4.93 10.16 -32.93
N LYS A 165 -5.94 9.39 -33.35
CA LYS A 165 -7.25 9.36 -32.67
C LYS A 165 -7.12 8.83 -31.24
N GLU A 166 -6.34 7.79 -31.03
CA GLU A 166 -6.11 7.23 -29.69
C GLU A 166 -5.37 8.23 -28.79
N LYS A 167 -4.34 8.89 -29.31
CA LYS A 167 -3.62 9.97 -28.63
C LYS A 167 -4.57 11.12 -28.26
N GLN A 168 -5.51 11.49 -29.13
CA GLN A 168 -6.53 12.49 -28.82
C GLN A 168 -7.51 12.01 -27.74
N ARG A 169 -7.95 10.74 -27.78
CA ARG A 169 -8.79 10.16 -26.74
C ARG A 169 -8.09 10.15 -25.38
N LEU A 170 -6.81 9.79 -25.34
CA LEU A 170 -6.01 9.79 -24.11
C LEU A 170 -5.87 11.21 -23.54
N LYS A 171 -5.61 12.21 -24.38
CA LYS A 171 -5.60 13.62 -23.96
C LYS A 171 -6.93 14.06 -23.37
N ASN A 172 -8.06 13.68 -23.96
CA ASN A 172 -9.39 14.03 -23.44
C ASN A 172 -9.67 13.37 -22.09
N ILE A 173 -9.31 12.08 -21.93
CA ILE A 173 -9.41 11.36 -20.66
C ILE A 173 -8.56 12.03 -19.58
N GLU A 174 -7.36 12.51 -19.93
CA GLU A 174 -6.50 13.22 -18.98
C GLU A 174 -7.13 14.53 -18.50
N VAL A 175 -7.69 15.33 -19.42
CA VAL A 175 -8.38 16.59 -19.10
C VAL A 175 -9.60 16.34 -18.18
N GLU A 176 -10.41 15.33 -18.49
CA GLU A 176 -11.55 14.93 -17.66
C GLU A 176 -11.12 14.50 -16.25
N ASN A 177 -10.07 13.68 -16.16
CA ASN A 177 -9.51 13.24 -14.89
C ASN A 177 -8.96 14.41 -14.06
N GLN A 178 -8.33 15.41 -14.69
CA GLN A 178 -7.89 16.62 -14.01
C GLN A 178 -9.08 17.42 -13.45
N GLY A 179 -10.18 17.55 -14.20
CA GLY A 179 -11.42 18.18 -13.74
C GLY A 179 -12.00 17.46 -12.51
N ASN A 180 -12.13 16.14 -12.58
CA ASN A 180 -12.64 15.31 -11.49
C ASN A 180 -11.77 15.38 -10.22
N ARG A 181 -10.44 15.45 -10.38
CA ARG A 181 -9.51 15.66 -9.26
C ARG A 181 -9.74 17.02 -8.57
N LYS A 182 -9.86 18.11 -9.34
CA LYS A 182 -10.14 19.45 -8.80
C LYS A 182 -11.47 19.50 -8.03
N LEU A 183 -12.52 18.86 -8.56
CA LEU A 183 -13.82 18.77 -7.86
C LEU A 183 -13.72 18.00 -6.54
N LYS A 184 -12.98 16.88 -6.52
CA LYS A 184 -12.77 16.07 -5.32
C LYS A 184 -11.96 16.83 -4.26
N GLU A 185 -10.92 17.55 -4.68
CA GLU A 185 -10.10 18.40 -3.80
C GLU A 185 -10.92 19.55 -3.21
N ALA A 186 -11.77 20.22 -4.01
CA ALA A 186 -12.66 21.27 -3.53
C ALA A 186 -13.68 20.76 -2.50
N SER A 187 -14.22 19.55 -2.69
CA SER A 187 -15.13 18.91 -1.74
C SER A 187 -14.44 18.59 -0.41
N ILE A 188 -13.22 18.06 -0.46
CA ILE A 188 -12.40 17.80 0.73
C ILE A 188 -12.06 19.11 1.45
N ALA A 189 -11.70 20.16 0.71
CA ALA A 189 -11.40 21.47 1.27
C ALA A 189 -12.61 22.07 2.02
N LYS A 190 -13.81 22.05 1.41
CA LYS A 190 -15.05 22.47 2.07
C LYS A 190 -15.35 21.67 3.33
N LYS A 191 -15.15 20.34 3.32
CA LYS A 191 -15.36 19.50 4.49
C LYS A 191 -14.38 19.84 5.62
N ARG A 192 -13.11 20.11 5.27
CA ARG A 192 -12.08 20.53 6.22
C ARG A 192 -12.42 21.87 6.85
N GLU A 193 -12.82 22.85 6.05
CA GLU A 193 -13.23 24.17 6.54
C GLU A 193 -14.43 24.05 7.51
N ARG A 194 -15.43 23.21 7.19
CA ARG A 194 -16.56 22.95 8.09
C ARG A 194 -16.11 22.33 9.42
N MET A 195 -15.17 21.39 9.40
CA MET A 195 -14.62 20.80 10.63
C MET A 195 -13.81 21.81 11.44
N GLU A 196 -13.03 22.66 10.78
CA GLU A 196 -12.23 23.70 11.44
C GLU A 196 -13.10 24.79 12.07
N ARG A 197 -14.20 25.16 11.42
CA ARG A 197 -15.24 26.02 12.03
C ARG A 197 -15.88 25.37 13.26
N LYS A 198 -16.17 24.06 13.22
CA LYS A 198 -16.67 23.33 14.40
C LYS A 198 -15.64 23.30 15.54
N LEU A 199 -14.39 22.98 15.24
CA LEU A 199 -13.31 22.92 16.23
C LEU A 199 -13.03 24.29 16.86
N SER A 200 -13.03 25.36 16.07
CA SER A 200 -12.85 26.72 16.59
C SER A 200 -14.04 27.20 17.42
N ALA A 201 -15.26 26.77 17.11
CA ALA A 201 -16.43 27.04 17.95
C ALA A 201 -16.33 26.32 19.31
N ILE A 202 -15.83 25.08 19.33
CA ILE A 202 -15.60 24.32 20.56
C ILE A 202 -14.45 24.96 21.37
N SER A 203 -13.35 25.34 20.72
CA SER A 203 -12.17 25.93 21.35
C SER A 203 -12.41 27.31 21.99
N LYS A 204 -13.42 28.06 21.56
CA LYS A 204 -13.75 29.40 22.12
C LYS A 204 -14.45 29.35 23.46
N LYS A 205 -14.96 28.19 23.87
CA LYS A 205 -15.24 27.92 25.28
C LYS A 205 -13.96 27.29 25.81
N PRO A 206 -13.12 27.99 26.58
CA PRO A 206 -12.17 27.31 27.43
C PRO A 206 -13.02 26.50 28.41
N ILE A 207 -13.33 25.27 28.03
CA ILE A 207 -13.78 24.26 28.95
C ILE A 207 -12.57 24.06 29.84
N SER A 208 -12.52 24.80 30.93
CA SER A 208 -11.55 24.59 31.99
C SER A 208 -11.82 23.18 32.48
N LEU A 209 -11.10 22.23 31.90
CA LEU A 209 -11.07 20.82 32.29
C LEU A 209 -11.00 20.73 33.83
N GLU A 210 -10.12 21.52 34.45
CA GLU A 210 -9.98 21.69 35.91
C GLU A 210 -11.26 22.07 36.68
N LYS A 211 -12.24 22.75 36.06
CA LYS A 211 -13.53 23.09 36.69
C LYS A 211 -14.64 22.07 36.44
N MET A 212 -14.49 21.19 35.45
CA MET A 212 -15.37 20.04 35.25
C MET A 212 -14.99 18.84 36.15
N PHE A 213 -13.72 18.76 36.58
CA PHE A 213 -13.21 17.69 37.44
C PHE A 213 -13.46 17.87 38.95
N ALA A 214 -14.11 18.97 39.36
CA ALA A 214 -14.40 19.20 40.78
C ALA A 214 -15.70 18.47 41.18
N GLY A 215 -15.62 17.16 41.37
CA GLY A 215 -16.65 16.36 42.06
C GLY A 215 -17.40 15.31 41.24
N GLU A 216 -17.15 15.16 39.94
CA GLU A 216 -17.65 14.04 39.14
C GLU A 216 -16.56 12.95 39.01
N ASP A 217 -16.97 11.67 39.09
CA ASP A 217 -16.07 10.54 38.92
C ASP A 217 -15.45 10.54 37.51
N GLU A 218 -14.14 10.26 37.43
CA GLU A 218 -13.36 10.24 36.19
C GLU A 218 -14.00 9.36 35.09
N ILE A 219 -14.67 8.29 35.52
CA ILE A 219 -15.37 7.32 34.67
C ILE A 219 -16.59 7.95 33.97
N VAL A 220 -17.37 8.74 34.71
CA VAL A 220 -18.54 9.45 34.17
C VAL A 220 -18.09 10.50 33.15
N ILE A 221 -17.00 11.21 33.46
CA ILE A 221 -16.45 12.23 32.56
C ILE A 221 -15.94 11.60 31.26
N THR A 222 -15.23 10.47 31.36
CA THR A 222 -14.74 9.74 30.19
C THR A 222 -15.90 9.27 29.30
N SER A 223 -16.97 8.75 29.90
CA SER A 223 -18.17 8.31 29.18
C SER A 223 -18.89 9.47 28.50
N LYS A 224 -19.00 10.64 29.16
CA LYS A 224 -19.54 11.87 28.56
C LYS A 224 -18.69 12.35 27.38
N ILE A 225 -17.36 12.34 27.49
CA ILE A 225 -16.46 12.72 26.38
C ILE A 225 -16.68 11.79 25.17
N ILE A 226 -16.85 10.49 25.39
CA ILE A 226 -17.13 9.53 24.32
C ILE A 226 -18.47 9.84 23.66
N MET A 227 -19.53 10.05 24.45
CA MET A 227 -20.85 10.45 23.94
C MET A 227 -20.76 11.71 23.09
N ASP A 228 -20.27 12.82 23.66
CA ASP A 228 -20.18 14.11 22.98
C ASP A 228 -19.35 14.06 21.68
N THR A 229 -18.38 13.14 21.60
CA THR A 229 -17.53 13.01 20.41
C THR A 229 -18.16 12.13 19.33
N PHE A 230 -18.89 11.08 19.72
CA PHE A 230 -19.36 10.04 18.79
C PHE A 230 -20.83 10.20 18.43
N ASP A 231 -21.62 10.87 19.26
CA ASP A 231 -23.04 11.13 19.06
C ASP A 231 -23.20 12.26 18.02
N ILE A 232 -23.32 11.88 16.74
CA ILE A 232 -23.29 12.84 15.63
C ILE A 232 -24.63 13.60 15.53
N ASN A 233 -25.72 12.94 15.88
CA ASN A 233 -27.09 13.48 15.87
C ASN A 233 -27.47 14.15 17.21
N ASN A 234 -26.70 13.97 18.29
CA ASN A 234 -26.96 14.46 19.64
C ASN A 234 -28.30 13.96 20.19
N ASP A 235 -28.64 12.70 19.94
CA ASP A 235 -29.86 12.09 20.47
C ASP A 235 -29.68 11.45 21.85
N GLY A 236 -28.46 11.48 22.40
CA GLY A 236 -28.13 10.94 23.70
C GLY A 236 -27.85 9.44 23.70
N VAL A 237 -27.81 8.80 22.52
CA VAL A 237 -27.46 7.39 22.36
C VAL A 237 -26.45 7.19 21.22
N LEU A 238 -25.54 6.22 21.33
CA LEU A 238 -24.63 5.91 20.22
C LEU A 238 -25.15 4.74 19.42
N SER A 239 -25.59 4.99 18.20
CA SER A 239 -25.82 3.90 17.27
C SER A 239 -24.51 3.16 16.97
N LYS A 240 -24.62 1.87 16.62
CA LYS A 240 -23.46 1.07 16.16
C LYS A 240 -22.62 1.75 15.09
N LYS A 241 -23.26 2.50 14.19
CA LYS A 241 -22.60 3.20 13.09
C LYS A 241 -21.81 4.40 13.60
N GLU A 242 -22.37 5.17 14.53
CA GLU A 242 -21.71 6.29 15.19
C GLU A 242 -20.51 5.82 16.00
N PHE A 243 -20.69 4.83 16.86
CA PHE A 243 -19.60 4.24 17.65
C PHE A 243 -18.44 3.75 16.76
N THR A 244 -18.75 2.99 15.70
CA THR A 244 -17.72 2.48 14.77
C THR A 244 -17.02 3.59 14.01
N ASN A 245 -17.76 4.63 13.58
CA ASN A 245 -17.18 5.76 12.85
C ASN A 245 -16.37 6.67 13.77
N GLY A 246 -16.82 6.87 15.01
CA GLY A 246 -16.11 7.60 16.06
C GLY A 246 -14.74 6.99 16.31
N LEU A 247 -14.69 5.70 16.65
CA LEU A 247 -13.42 4.98 16.88
C LEU A 247 -12.48 5.02 15.67
N ARG A 248 -13.02 4.94 14.44
CA ARG A 248 -12.20 5.05 13.21
C ARG A 248 -11.73 6.46 12.92
N GLY A 249 -12.47 7.47 13.37
CA GLY A 249 -12.17 8.88 13.17
C GLY A 249 -11.12 9.41 14.15
N VAL A 250 -10.96 8.78 15.31
CA VAL A 250 -9.95 9.16 16.29
C VAL A 250 -8.56 8.76 15.81
N ASP A 251 -7.63 9.73 15.78
CA ASP A 251 -6.22 9.45 15.51
C ASP A 251 -5.63 8.64 16.68
N PRO A 252 -5.15 7.40 16.45
CA PRO A 252 -4.51 6.56 17.48
C PRO A 252 -3.32 7.24 18.19
N LYS A 253 -2.71 8.24 17.56
CA LYS A 253 -1.56 8.97 18.12
C LYS A 253 -1.96 10.18 18.97
N SER A 254 -3.22 10.62 18.88
CA SER A 254 -3.73 11.71 19.70
C SER A 254 -3.83 11.29 21.18
N LYS A 255 -3.87 12.25 22.11
CA LYS A 255 -4.03 11.95 23.55
C LYS A 255 -5.31 11.14 23.81
N VAL A 256 -6.43 11.57 23.20
CA VAL A 256 -7.72 10.89 23.25
C VAL A 256 -7.61 9.49 22.67
N GLY A 257 -6.96 9.33 21.51
CA GLY A 257 -6.77 8.03 20.89
C GLY A 257 -5.94 7.07 21.75
N LYS A 258 -4.86 7.54 22.38
CA LYS A 258 -4.08 6.69 23.29
C LYS A 258 -4.91 6.25 24.49
N HIS A 259 -5.66 7.18 25.08
CA HIS A 259 -6.49 6.89 26.25
C HIS A 259 -7.62 5.91 25.93
N LEU A 260 -8.28 6.05 24.77
CA LEU A 260 -9.30 5.08 24.35
C LEU A 260 -8.70 3.70 24.04
N ILE A 261 -7.49 3.61 23.47
CA ILE A 261 -6.81 2.31 23.27
C ILE A 261 -6.50 1.66 24.63
N GLU A 262 -6.06 2.46 25.59
CA GLU A 262 -5.73 2.02 26.94
C GLU A 262 -6.98 1.52 27.69
N ILE A 263 -8.09 2.26 27.62
CA ILE A 263 -9.36 1.88 28.23
C ILE A 263 -9.89 0.60 27.58
N PHE A 264 -10.08 0.59 26.26
CA PHE A 264 -10.80 -0.49 25.60
C PHE A 264 -9.94 -1.72 25.29
N GLY A 265 -8.61 -1.60 25.34
CA GLY A 265 -7.69 -2.73 25.06
C GLY A 265 -7.80 -3.31 23.65
N ILE A 266 -8.50 -2.66 22.72
CA ILE A 266 -8.75 -3.19 21.36
C ILE A 266 -8.03 -2.40 20.27
N ASN A 267 -7.71 -3.11 19.19
CA ASN A 267 -7.26 -2.49 17.96
C ASN A 267 -8.47 -2.20 17.07
N TRP A 268 -9.07 -1.03 17.23
CA TRP A 268 -10.27 -0.60 16.49
C TRP A 268 -10.15 -0.57 14.96
N ARG A 269 -8.96 -0.83 14.38
CA ARG A 269 -8.82 -1.10 12.95
C ARG A 269 -9.52 -2.40 12.53
N GLN A 270 -9.68 -3.34 13.45
CA GLN A 270 -10.37 -4.60 13.20
C GLN A 270 -11.87 -4.44 13.40
N LYS A 271 -12.64 -4.49 12.29
CA LYS A 271 -14.11 -4.37 12.34
C LYS A 271 -14.77 -5.42 13.26
N LYS A 272 -14.17 -6.62 13.35
CA LYS A 272 -14.65 -7.70 14.22
C LYS A 272 -14.53 -7.33 15.70
N GLU A 273 -13.37 -6.85 16.15
CA GLU A 273 -13.14 -6.42 17.53
C GLU A 273 -14.10 -5.30 17.95
N VAL A 274 -14.29 -4.28 17.10
CA VAL A 274 -15.25 -3.18 17.37
C VAL A 274 -16.68 -3.69 17.49
N THR A 275 -17.06 -4.67 16.66
CA THR A 275 -18.41 -5.25 16.73
C THR A 275 -18.62 -6.09 17.99
N THR A 276 -17.59 -6.83 18.40
CA THR A 276 -17.61 -7.59 19.66
C THR A 276 -17.67 -6.66 20.86
N LEU A 277 -16.87 -5.59 20.86
CA LEU A 277 -16.88 -4.58 21.91
C LEU A 277 -18.26 -3.91 22.03
N PHE A 278 -18.84 -3.49 20.90
CA PHE A 278 -20.18 -2.88 20.89
C PHE A 278 -21.22 -3.79 21.58
N LYS A 279 -21.23 -5.08 21.23
CA LYS A 279 -22.13 -6.07 21.85
C LYS A 279 -21.85 -6.34 23.34
N GLN A 280 -20.66 -6.00 23.84
CA GLN A 280 -20.34 -6.15 25.26
C GLN A 280 -20.80 -4.94 26.08
N ILE A 281 -20.85 -3.76 25.45
CA ILE A 281 -21.31 -2.52 26.09
C ILE A 281 -22.84 -2.44 26.02
N ASP A 282 -23.45 -2.84 24.90
CA ASP A 282 -24.89 -2.94 24.66
C ASP A 282 -25.49 -4.06 25.51
N ILE A 283 -25.89 -3.73 26.75
CA ILE A 283 -26.30 -4.71 27.77
C ILE A 283 -27.73 -5.17 27.50
N ASP A 284 -28.59 -4.27 27.04
CA ASP A 284 -29.99 -4.58 26.76
C ASP A 284 -30.21 -5.15 25.33
N GLY A 285 -29.25 -4.97 24.43
CA GLY A 285 -29.27 -5.52 23.08
C GLY A 285 -30.12 -4.71 22.11
N ASP A 286 -30.43 -3.44 22.41
CA ASP A 286 -31.27 -2.60 21.58
C ASP A 286 -30.55 -2.05 20.32
N GLY A 287 -29.22 -2.22 20.25
CA GLY A 287 -28.39 -1.79 19.14
C GLY A 287 -27.90 -0.34 19.21
N SER A 288 -28.11 0.31 20.35
CA SER A 288 -27.65 1.65 20.73
C SER A 288 -26.84 1.56 22.03
N LEU A 289 -26.00 2.55 22.33
CA LEU A 289 -25.30 2.62 23.62
C LEU A 289 -25.76 3.85 24.35
N THR A 290 -26.33 3.66 25.52
CA THR A 290 -26.66 4.74 26.44
C THR A 290 -25.42 5.19 27.24
N LEU A 291 -25.48 6.38 27.82
CA LEU A 291 -24.41 6.87 28.71
C LEU A 291 -24.19 5.93 29.90
N ASP A 292 -25.27 5.36 30.46
CA ASP A 292 -25.19 4.47 31.63
C ASP A 292 -24.50 3.15 31.30
N GLU A 293 -24.76 2.57 30.13
CA GLU A 293 -24.08 1.36 29.65
C GLU A 293 -22.59 1.57 29.41
N LEU A 294 -22.22 2.69 28.78
CA LEU A 294 -20.82 3.09 28.62
C LEU A 294 -20.14 3.27 29.98
N THR A 295 -20.79 3.97 30.91
CA THR A 295 -20.26 4.21 32.26
C THR A 295 -20.02 2.90 32.99
N ARG A 296 -21.01 1.98 33.01
CA ARG A 296 -20.86 0.64 33.63
C ARG A 296 -19.76 -0.19 32.99
N TYR A 297 -19.58 -0.07 31.68
CA TYR A 297 -18.51 -0.80 31.00
C TYR A 297 -17.13 -0.26 31.38
N VAL A 298 -16.97 1.07 31.47
CA VAL A 298 -15.72 1.70 31.91
C VAL A 298 -15.43 1.41 33.39
N GLU A 299 -16.44 1.40 34.26
CA GLU A 299 -16.31 0.98 35.67
C GLU A 299 -15.79 -0.45 35.77
N LYS A 300 -16.40 -1.38 35.03
CA LYS A 300 -15.97 -2.78 34.99
C LYS A 300 -14.53 -2.94 34.48
N LEU A 301 -14.13 -2.08 33.53
CA LEU A 301 -12.76 -2.07 33.03
C LEU A 301 -11.77 -1.62 34.09
N ASP A 302 -12.10 -0.62 34.89
CA ASP A 302 -11.20 -0.10 35.93
C ASP A 302 -10.97 -1.16 37.04
N ASP A 303 -12.02 -1.86 37.44
CA ASP A 303 -11.92 -3.01 38.36
C ASP A 303 -10.98 -4.10 37.79
N THR A 304 -11.10 -4.40 36.49
CA THR A 304 -10.18 -5.32 35.83
C THR A 304 -8.79 -4.75 35.60
N ALA A 305 -8.64 -3.44 35.38
CA ALA A 305 -7.37 -2.79 35.16
C ALA A 305 -6.56 -2.76 36.46
N ASP A 306 -7.21 -2.58 37.61
CA ASP A 306 -6.58 -2.72 38.91
C ASP A 306 -6.25 -4.18 39.24
N ALA A 307 -7.11 -5.13 38.87
CA ALA A 307 -6.77 -6.55 38.97
C ALA A 307 -5.57 -6.91 38.06
N HIS A 308 -5.53 -6.38 36.83
CA HIS A 308 -4.46 -6.64 35.86
C HIS A 308 -3.16 -5.92 36.28
N ARG A 309 -3.23 -4.67 36.76
CA ARG A 309 -2.09 -3.95 37.35
C ARG A 309 -1.58 -4.69 38.58
N THR A 310 -2.45 -5.25 39.42
CA THR A 310 -2.07 -6.02 40.60
C THR A 310 -1.43 -7.36 40.23
N ILE A 311 -1.94 -8.07 39.23
CA ILE A 311 -1.36 -9.32 38.72
C ILE A 311 -0.03 -9.06 38.02
N ILE A 312 0.07 -8.00 37.22
CA ILE A 312 1.31 -7.56 36.58
C ILE A 312 2.30 -7.14 37.67
N ALA A 313 1.93 -6.29 38.63
CA ALA A 313 2.80 -5.88 39.74
C ALA A 313 3.28 -7.08 40.59
N ARG A 314 2.43 -8.06 40.85
CA ARG A 314 2.77 -9.28 41.60
C ARG A 314 3.65 -10.24 40.82
N ARG A 315 3.48 -10.35 39.50
CA ARG A 315 4.40 -11.08 38.62
C ARG A 315 5.73 -10.35 38.44
N MET A 316 5.70 -9.01 38.44
CA MET A 316 6.86 -8.15 38.26
C MET A 316 7.71 -8.03 39.53
N SER A 317 7.12 -8.10 40.74
CA SER A 317 7.90 -8.16 41.99
C SER A 317 8.66 -9.47 42.15
N SER A 318 8.31 -10.50 41.37
CA SER A 318 9.02 -11.79 41.28
C SER A 318 10.15 -11.78 40.24
N VAL A 319 10.10 -10.85 39.28
CA VAL A 319 11.03 -10.74 38.15
C VAL A 319 12.06 -9.63 38.37
N SER A 320 11.73 -8.58 39.13
CA SER A 320 12.69 -7.57 39.61
C SER A 320 13.50 -8.05 40.82
N ASP A 321 13.61 -9.36 41.03
CA ASP A 321 14.57 -9.91 41.96
C ASP A 321 15.94 -9.74 41.31
N GLU A 322 16.66 -8.69 41.70
CA GLU A 322 18.01 -8.37 41.23
C GLU A 322 18.92 -9.61 41.27
N THR A 323 18.67 -10.53 42.21
CA THR A 323 19.35 -11.81 42.34
C THR A 323 19.11 -12.72 41.13
N LYS A 324 17.87 -12.78 40.60
CA LYS A 324 17.53 -13.58 39.42
C LYS A 324 18.06 -12.96 38.13
N GLU A 325 17.93 -11.65 37.97
CA GLU A 325 18.49 -10.93 36.81
C GLU A 325 20.00 -11.12 36.74
N LYS A 326 20.69 -11.02 37.89
CA LYS A 326 22.12 -11.28 38.02
C LYS A 326 22.47 -12.73 37.74
N ALA A 327 21.71 -13.69 38.26
CA ALA A 327 21.93 -15.11 37.97
C ALA A 327 21.79 -15.45 36.48
N ILE A 328 20.79 -14.87 35.80
CA ILE A 328 20.60 -15.05 34.35
C ILE A 328 21.73 -14.37 33.57
N PHE A 329 22.13 -13.16 33.95
CA PHE A 329 23.27 -12.48 33.32
C PHE A 329 24.56 -13.29 33.50
N ASP A 330 24.85 -13.74 34.72
CA ASP A 330 26.04 -14.53 35.06
C ASP A 330 26.06 -15.89 34.35
N LYS A 331 24.89 -16.49 34.10
CA LYS A 331 24.75 -17.74 33.35
C LYS A 331 25.11 -17.58 31.86
N PHE A 332 24.90 -16.42 31.27
CA PHE A 332 25.00 -16.22 29.83
C PHE A 332 26.12 -15.29 29.38
N LYS A 333 26.78 -14.55 30.27
CA LYS A 333 27.93 -13.69 29.93
C LYS A 333 29.13 -14.52 29.43
N ASN A 334 29.92 -13.92 28.55
CA ASN A 334 31.20 -14.49 28.14
C ASN A 334 32.29 -14.29 29.22
N GLU A 335 33.48 -14.84 28.97
CA GLU A 335 34.63 -14.73 29.88
C GLU A 335 35.05 -13.27 30.11
N SER A 336 34.79 -12.39 29.14
CA SER A 336 35.05 -10.96 29.25
C SER A 336 34.02 -10.21 30.11
N GLY A 337 32.97 -10.88 30.59
CA GLY A 337 31.94 -10.29 31.45
C GLY A 337 30.83 -9.55 30.70
N TYR A 338 30.73 -9.74 29.38
CA TYR A 338 29.72 -9.09 28.54
C TYR A 338 28.73 -10.10 27.94
N LEU A 339 27.56 -9.60 27.54
CA LEU A 339 26.61 -10.35 26.73
C LEU A 339 26.75 -9.99 25.25
N GLU A 340 26.99 -11.01 24.43
CA GLU A 340 26.90 -10.93 22.98
C GLU A 340 25.44 -11.10 22.50
N ILE A 341 25.17 -10.72 21.25
CA ILE A 341 23.81 -10.81 20.68
C ILE A 341 23.22 -12.22 20.81
N HIS A 342 24.02 -13.25 20.52
CA HIS A 342 23.55 -14.63 20.55
C HIS A 342 23.27 -15.14 21.99
N GLN A 343 23.97 -14.60 22.99
CA GLN A 343 23.71 -14.87 24.41
C GLN A 343 22.45 -14.14 24.87
N PHE A 344 22.28 -12.89 24.42
CA PHE A 344 21.08 -12.11 24.67
C PHE A 344 19.83 -12.75 24.04
N GLU A 345 19.95 -13.39 22.87
CA GLU A 345 18.87 -14.19 22.27
C GLU A 345 18.42 -15.35 23.18
N LYS A 346 19.37 -16.04 23.83
CA LYS A 346 19.06 -17.12 24.78
C LYS A 346 18.35 -16.58 26.02
N ILE A 347 18.82 -15.46 26.56
CA ILE A 347 18.16 -14.78 27.68
C ILE A 347 16.72 -14.40 27.33
N MET A 348 16.49 -13.82 26.15
CA MET A 348 15.14 -13.46 25.68
C MET A 348 14.22 -14.67 25.56
N LYS A 349 14.78 -15.83 25.21
CA LYS A 349 14.01 -17.09 25.12
C LYS A 349 13.63 -17.61 26.51
N GLU A 350 14.56 -17.58 27.46
CA GLU A 350 14.34 -18.03 28.84
C GLU A 350 13.36 -17.10 29.57
N LEU A 351 13.66 -15.80 29.67
CA LEU A 351 12.79 -14.81 30.31
C LEU A 351 11.45 -14.66 29.60
N GLY A 352 11.45 -14.74 28.27
CA GLY A 352 10.24 -14.63 27.47
C GLY A 352 9.26 -15.77 27.74
N SER A 353 9.78 -16.99 27.88
CA SER A 353 8.96 -18.15 28.21
C SER A 353 8.34 -18.06 29.61
N GLU A 354 9.08 -17.50 30.57
CA GLU A 354 8.62 -17.31 31.94
C GLU A 354 7.54 -16.22 32.04
N LEU A 355 7.77 -15.05 31.42
CA LEU A 355 6.85 -13.92 31.48
C LEU A 355 5.55 -14.17 30.71
N SER A 356 5.63 -14.83 29.56
CA SER A 356 4.48 -15.01 28.68
C SER A 356 3.76 -16.35 28.84
N GLY A 357 4.36 -17.29 29.58
CA GLY A 357 3.89 -18.67 29.66
C GLY A 357 3.98 -19.44 28.34
N LYS A 358 4.59 -18.84 27.29
CA LYS A 358 4.79 -19.45 25.97
C LYS A 358 6.21 -19.17 25.47
N PRO A 359 6.91 -20.15 24.90
CA PRO A 359 8.24 -19.89 24.34
C PRO A 359 8.15 -18.96 23.12
N PHE A 360 9.01 -17.96 23.05
CA PHE A 360 9.16 -17.15 21.84
C PHE A 360 9.85 -17.94 20.73
N SER A 361 9.46 -17.69 19.48
CA SER A 361 10.15 -18.28 18.33
C SER A 361 11.56 -17.71 18.18
N ASP A 362 12.50 -18.49 17.68
CA ASP A 362 13.89 -18.05 17.48
C ASP A 362 13.98 -16.79 16.61
N LYS A 363 13.10 -16.67 15.61
CA LYS A 363 13.00 -15.47 14.75
C LYS A 363 12.60 -14.22 15.53
N GLN A 364 11.72 -14.35 16.53
CA GLN A 364 11.34 -13.23 17.40
C GLN A 364 12.49 -12.84 18.32
N CYS A 365 13.11 -13.82 18.99
CA CYS A 365 14.26 -13.61 19.87
C CYS A 365 15.40 -12.89 19.13
N LYS A 366 15.78 -13.39 17.95
CA LYS A 366 16.83 -12.79 17.11
C LYS A 366 16.52 -11.36 16.71
N ARG A 367 15.31 -11.12 16.19
CA ARG A 367 14.88 -9.78 15.77
C ARG A 367 14.90 -8.79 16.94
N TRP A 368 14.50 -9.23 18.13
CA TRP A 368 14.48 -8.38 19.32
C TRP A 368 15.86 -8.14 19.89
N ALA A 369 16.67 -9.18 20.03
CA ALA A 369 18.05 -9.06 20.48
C ALA A 369 18.83 -8.07 19.60
N THR A 370 18.79 -8.25 18.28
CA THR A 370 19.47 -7.33 17.35
C THR A 370 18.94 -5.90 17.48
N LYS A 371 17.62 -5.71 17.57
CA LYS A 371 17.02 -4.37 17.67
C LYS A 371 17.39 -3.66 18.98
N THR A 372 17.37 -4.40 20.09
CA THR A 372 17.68 -3.86 21.42
C THR A 372 19.17 -3.51 21.52
N MET A 373 20.05 -4.40 21.07
CA MET A 373 21.50 -4.18 21.06
C MET A 373 21.89 -2.98 20.19
N LYS A 374 21.31 -2.86 18.97
CA LYS A 374 21.51 -1.68 18.11
C LYS A 374 21.07 -0.38 18.79
N LYS A 375 19.92 -0.39 19.48
CA LYS A 375 19.40 0.78 20.20
C LYS A 375 20.34 1.19 21.34
N LEU A 376 20.87 0.22 22.08
CA LEU A 376 21.80 0.47 23.19
C LEU A 376 23.14 1.03 22.73
N ALA A 377 23.64 0.55 21.59
CA ALA A 377 24.87 1.06 21.02
C ALA A 377 24.75 2.51 20.51
N GLY A 378 23.55 3.10 20.46
CA GLY A 378 23.31 4.43 19.87
C GLY A 378 23.62 4.47 18.38
N MET A 379 23.71 3.32 17.74
CA MET A 379 24.24 3.14 16.40
C MET A 379 23.14 3.16 15.34
N SER A 380 23.48 3.68 14.16
CA SER A 380 22.63 3.61 12.96
C SER A 380 22.55 2.17 12.45
N GLU A 381 21.58 1.85 11.56
CA GLU A 381 21.33 0.46 11.13
C GLU A 381 22.55 -0.24 10.49
N ASP A 382 23.53 0.51 10.01
CA ASP A 382 24.65 0.05 9.17
C ASP A 382 26.01 0.00 9.89
N GLU A 383 26.09 0.45 11.14
CA GLU A 383 27.37 0.64 11.85
C GLU A 383 27.28 -0.03 13.21
N TYR A 384 27.20 -1.36 13.28
CA TYR A 384 27.24 -2.08 14.56
C TYR A 384 28.58 -2.80 14.68
N ASP A 385 29.42 -2.32 15.59
CA ASP A 385 30.68 -2.96 15.94
C ASP A 385 30.42 -4.05 16.99
N VAL A 386 30.68 -5.29 16.61
CA VAL A 386 30.27 -6.51 17.35
C VAL A 386 31.02 -6.64 18.68
N GLU A 387 32.15 -5.94 18.84
CA GLU A 387 33.06 -6.13 19.97
C GLU A 387 32.58 -5.51 21.29
N LYS A 388 31.62 -4.57 21.26
CA LYS A 388 31.09 -3.94 22.48
C LYS A 388 29.86 -4.69 22.98
N GLY A 389 30.07 -5.75 23.76
CA GLY A 389 28.99 -6.51 24.39
C GLY A 389 28.24 -5.70 25.47
N VAL A 390 27.16 -6.26 26.01
CA VAL A 390 26.28 -5.59 27.00
C VAL A 390 26.72 -5.90 28.43
N THR A 391 26.88 -4.85 29.26
CA THR A 391 27.19 -4.96 30.69
C THR A 391 25.95 -5.29 31.52
N PHE A 392 26.14 -5.74 32.76
CA PHE A 392 25.03 -6.04 33.68
C PHE A 392 24.15 -4.81 33.96
N GLU A 393 24.74 -3.64 34.19
CA GLU A 393 24.02 -2.39 34.42
C GLU A 393 23.13 -2.02 33.21
N THR A 394 23.67 -2.21 32.01
CA THR A 394 22.93 -1.99 30.77
C THR A 394 21.79 -3.00 30.63
N PHE A 395 22.04 -4.27 30.95
CA PHE A 395 21.02 -5.32 30.98
C PHE A 395 19.90 -5.02 31.99
N GLN A 396 20.24 -4.59 33.21
CA GLN A 396 19.29 -4.21 34.25
C GLN A 396 18.42 -3.02 33.83
N SER A 397 18.99 -2.04 33.13
CA SER A 397 18.23 -0.92 32.58
C SER A 397 17.20 -1.37 31.52
N LEU A 398 17.49 -2.47 30.81
CA LEU A 398 16.58 -3.02 29.80
C LEU A 398 15.39 -3.77 30.42
N THR A 399 15.61 -4.47 31.52
CA THR A 399 14.61 -5.34 32.18
C THR A 399 13.70 -4.54 33.13
N ALA A 400 14.26 -3.60 33.91
CA ALA A 400 13.50 -2.88 34.93
C ALA A 400 12.49 -1.86 34.36
N SER A 401 12.80 -1.21 33.25
CA SER A 401 11.93 -0.19 32.63
C SER A 401 12.17 0.03 31.13
N GLY A 402 12.98 -0.83 30.51
CA GLY A 402 13.51 -0.61 29.18
C GLY A 402 12.69 -1.21 28.03
N PRO A 403 13.26 -1.21 26.81
CA PRO A 403 12.64 -1.79 25.62
C PRO A 403 12.20 -3.25 25.78
N LEU A 404 12.88 -4.00 26.64
CA LEU A 404 12.61 -5.42 26.90
C LEU A 404 11.28 -5.57 27.66
N PHE A 405 11.05 -4.73 28.67
CA PHE A 405 9.78 -4.59 29.37
C PHE A 405 8.62 -4.27 28.40
N GLU A 406 8.78 -3.27 27.53
CA GLU A 406 7.73 -2.92 26.56
C GLU A 406 7.44 -4.04 25.57
N ILE A 407 8.47 -4.77 25.12
CA ILE A 407 8.32 -5.84 24.14
C ILE A 407 7.58 -7.03 24.74
N CYS A 408 7.90 -7.40 25.98
CA CYS A 408 7.26 -8.51 26.67
C CYS A 408 5.82 -8.17 27.08
N THR A 409 5.53 -6.93 27.47
CA THR A 409 4.19 -6.53 27.95
C THR A 409 3.20 -6.19 26.84
N LYS A 410 3.62 -5.54 25.74
CA LYS A 410 2.70 -5.14 24.63
C LYS A 410 2.17 -6.31 23.78
N ARG A 411 2.55 -7.55 24.08
CA ARG A 411 2.17 -8.76 23.32
C ARG A 411 1.60 -9.89 24.17
N LEU A 412 1.47 -9.66 25.48
CA LEU A 412 0.52 -10.37 26.32
C LEU A 412 -0.85 -9.76 26.10
#